data_AF-A0A074JYE9-F1
#
_entry.id   AF-A0A074JYE9-F1
#
_cell.length_a   1.000
_cell.length_b   1.000
_cell.length_c   1.000
_cell.angle_alpha   90.00
_cell.angle_beta   90.00
_cell.angle_gamma   90.00
#
_symmetry.space_group_name_H-M   'P 1'
#
loop_
_entity.id
_entity.type
_entity.pdbx_description
1 polymer ?
#
loop_
_entity_poly.entity_id
_entity_poly.type
_entity_poly.pdbx_seq_one_letter_code
_entity_poly.pdbx_strand_id
1 'polypeptide(L)'
;MPVITCIDDLKRLHKRRTPKMFYDYAESGSYTEQTFRENTTDFAKIRLNQKVAVDMTGRSTAAPMLGESRAMPVALAPVGLTGMQRADGEIKAAKAAEKFGVPFTLSTMSICSIEDVAENTNAPFWFQI
;
A
#
# COMPACT_ATOMS: atom_id res chain seq x y z
N MET A 1 -6.74 10.75 -18.34
CA MET A 1 -6.78 9.51 -17.52
C MET A 1 -8.23 9.29 -17.11
N PRO A 2 -8.71 8.04 -16.98
CA PRO A 2 -10.02 7.80 -16.39
C PRO A 2 -10.04 8.36 -14.96
N VAL A 3 -11.22 8.82 -14.53
CA VAL A 3 -11.41 9.26 -13.15
C VAL A 3 -11.24 8.06 -12.23
N ILE A 4 -10.37 8.19 -11.23
CA ILE A 4 -10.09 7.15 -10.23
C ILE A 4 -10.83 7.55 -8.97
N THR A 5 -11.75 6.71 -8.51
CA THR A 5 -12.59 7.00 -7.33
C THR A 5 -12.37 6.01 -6.19
N CYS A 6 -11.91 4.80 -6.50
CA CYS A 6 -11.58 3.78 -5.51
C CYS A 6 -10.36 2.95 -5.94
N ILE A 7 -9.87 2.11 -5.03
CA ILE A 7 -8.72 1.22 -5.29
C ILE A 7 -9.04 0.19 -6.38
N ASP A 8 -10.29 -0.27 -6.51
CA ASP A 8 -10.68 -1.21 -7.57
C ASP A 8 -10.51 -0.63 -8.98
N ASP A 9 -10.64 0.70 -9.14
CA ASP A 9 -10.37 1.35 -10.42
C ASP A 9 -8.88 1.22 -10.80
N LEU A 10 -7.97 1.34 -9.83
CA LEU A 10 -6.54 1.13 -10.03
C LEU A 10 -6.25 -0.32 -10.42
N LYS A 11 -6.89 -1.29 -9.75
CA LYS A 11 -6.76 -2.72 -10.05
C LYS A 11 -7.19 -3.07 -11.48
N ARG A 12 -8.29 -2.48 -11.96
CA ARG A 12 -8.76 -2.63 -13.35
C ARG A 12 -7.75 -2.06 -14.35
N LEU A 13 -7.15 -0.91 -14.05
CA LEU A 13 -6.11 -0.31 -14.89
C LEU A 13 -4.83 -1.14 -14.91
N HIS A 14 -4.43 -1.67 -13.76
CA HIS A 14 -3.28 -2.54 -13.62
C HIS A 14 -3.44 -3.80 -14.48
N LYS A 15 -4.58 -4.51 -14.37
CA LYS A 15 -4.91 -5.68 -15.18
C LYS A 15 -4.79 -5.45 -16.69
N ARG A 16 -5.17 -4.25 -17.15
CA ARG A 16 -5.10 -3.88 -18.57
C ARG A 16 -3.69 -3.54 -19.05
N ARG A 17 -2.81 -3.09 -18.16
CA ARG A 17 -1.51 -2.49 -18.51
C ARG A 17 -0.31 -3.40 -18.21
N THR A 18 -0.50 -4.40 -17.37
CA THR A 18 0.57 -5.28 -16.91
C THR A 18 0.45 -6.65 -17.59
N PRO A 19 1.56 -7.24 -18.08
CA PRO A 19 1.56 -8.60 -18.60
C PRO A 19 0.95 -9.59 -17.62
N LYS A 20 0.21 -10.58 -18.13
CA LYS A 20 -0.58 -11.51 -17.30
C LYS A 20 0.24 -12.16 -16.18
N MET A 21 1.46 -12.62 -16.50
CA MET A 21 2.36 -13.27 -15.53
C MET A 21 2.63 -12.38 -14.30
N PHE A 22 2.92 -11.09 -14.50
CA PHE A 22 3.21 -10.15 -13.41
C PHE A 22 1.93 -9.75 -12.66
N TYR A 23 0.81 -9.60 -13.38
CA TYR A 23 -0.48 -9.36 -12.76
C TYR A 23 -0.88 -10.51 -11.84
N ASP A 24 -0.83 -11.76 -12.32
CA ASP A 24 -1.19 -12.94 -11.54
C ASP A 24 -0.28 -13.09 -10.31
N TYR A 25 1.01 -12.72 -10.41
CA TYR A 25 1.93 -12.73 -9.26
C TYR A 25 1.45 -11.81 -8.13
N ALA A 26 0.95 -10.61 -8.46
CA ALA A 26 0.45 -9.65 -7.47
C ALA A 26 -0.99 -9.94 -7.03
N GLU A 27 -1.77 -10.59 -7.88
CA GLU A 27 -3.22 -10.80 -7.74
C GLU A 27 -3.55 -12.29 -7.67
N SER A 28 -2.91 -13.00 -6.75
CA SER A 28 -3.22 -14.40 -6.45
C SER A 28 -3.09 -14.70 -4.96
N GLY A 29 -3.80 -15.74 -4.53
CA GLY A 29 -3.72 -16.29 -3.18
C GLY A 29 -3.28 -17.75 -3.17
N SER A 30 -3.23 -18.34 -1.99
CA SER A 30 -2.88 -19.75 -1.85
C SER A 30 -4.00 -20.67 -2.34
N TYR A 31 -3.66 -21.62 -3.22
CA TYR A 31 -4.52 -22.70 -3.70
C TYR A 31 -5.87 -22.22 -4.25
N THR A 32 -7.00 -22.52 -3.58
CA THR A 32 -8.34 -22.07 -3.99
C THR A 32 -8.63 -20.61 -3.65
N GLU A 33 -7.67 -19.90 -3.04
CA GLU A 33 -7.69 -18.47 -2.75
C GLU A 33 -8.84 -18.04 -1.84
N GLN A 34 -9.31 -18.94 -0.98
CA GLN A 34 -10.43 -18.67 -0.07
C GLN A 34 -10.10 -17.48 0.86
N THR A 35 -8.98 -17.56 1.59
CA THR A 35 -8.54 -16.49 2.49
C THR A 35 -8.26 -15.18 1.77
N PHE A 36 -7.76 -15.23 0.53
CA PHE A 36 -7.52 -14.04 -0.28
C PHE A 36 -8.81 -13.25 -0.52
N ARG A 37 -9.93 -13.93 -0.82
CA ARG A 37 -11.25 -13.31 -0.96
C ARG A 37 -11.82 -12.88 0.41
N GLU A 38 -11.69 -13.75 1.41
CA GLU A 38 -12.24 -13.53 2.76
C GLU A 38 -11.63 -12.29 3.43
N ASN A 39 -10.34 -12.01 3.21
CA ASN A 39 -9.67 -10.79 3.69
C ASN A 39 -10.41 -9.50 3.34
N THR A 40 -11.13 -9.46 2.21
CA THR A 40 -11.96 -8.30 1.82
C THR A 40 -13.40 -8.46 2.25
N THR A 41 -14.01 -9.64 2.03
CA THR A 41 -15.45 -9.84 2.32
C THR A 41 -15.78 -9.78 3.80
N ASP A 42 -14.82 -10.09 4.68
CA ASP A 42 -15.04 -10.08 6.13
C ASP A 42 -15.27 -8.67 6.68
N PHE A 43 -14.72 -7.63 6.05
CA PHE A 43 -15.02 -6.24 6.44
C PHE A 43 -16.50 -5.90 6.29
N ALA A 44 -17.23 -6.52 5.36
CA ALA A 44 -18.67 -6.30 5.18
C ALA A 44 -19.52 -6.88 6.34
N LYS A 45 -18.94 -7.80 7.14
CA LYS A 45 -19.58 -8.36 8.32
C LYS A 45 -19.51 -7.39 9.51
N ILE A 46 -18.60 -6.41 9.47
CA ILE A 46 -18.42 -5.40 10.52
C ILE A 46 -19.29 -4.18 10.22
N ARG A 47 -20.07 -3.74 11.20
CA ARG A 47 -20.91 -2.53 11.10
C ARG A 47 -20.36 -1.43 12.00
N LEU A 48 -20.37 -0.19 11.49
CA LEU A 48 -20.00 0.98 12.28
C LEU A 48 -21.20 1.44 13.11
N ASN A 49 -20.98 1.71 14.40
CA ASN A 49 -21.98 2.40 15.22
C ASN A 49 -21.82 3.91 15.06
N GLN A 50 -22.64 4.49 14.18
CA GLN A 50 -22.56 5.92 13.86
C GLN A 50 -22.93 6.76 15.09
N LYS A 51 -22.03 7.68 15.47
CA LYS A 51 -22.33 8.74 16.43
C LYS A 51 -22.82 9.97 15.68
N VAL A 52 -23.95 10.52 16.10
CA VAL A 52 -24.58 11.71 15.50
C VAL A 52 -24.49 12.90 16.44
N ALA A 53 -24.64 14.12 15.89
CA ALA A 53 -24.54 15.38 16.62
C ALA A 53 -23.20 15.58 17.38
N VAL A 54 -22.09 15.11 16.78
CA VAL A 54 -20.73 15.31 17.27
C VAL A 54 -20.04 16.37 16.41
N ASP A 55 -19.39 17.35 17.03
CA ASP A 55 -18.52 18.27 16.31
C ASP A 55 -17.26 17.54 15.86
N MET A 56 -17.02 17.53 14.55
CA MET A 56 -15.91 16.85 13.89
C MET A 56 -14.87 17.85 13.35
N THR A 57 -14.97 19.13 13.73
CA THR A 57 -14.03 20.18 13.36
C THR A 57 -12.63 19.84 13.88
N GLY A 58 -11.60 20.04 13.03
CA GLY A 58 -10.22 19.77 13.41
C GLY A 58 -9.84 18.28 13.53
N ARG A 59 -10.71 17.34 13.09
CA ARG A 59 -10.37 15.92 13.06
C ARG A 59 -9.09 15.68 12.25
N SER A 60 -8.26 14.77 12.77
CA SER A 60 -7.01 14.37 12.13
C SER A 60 -6.90 12.85 12.15
N THR A 61 -6.30 12.29 11.10
CA THR A 61 -5.86 10.90 11.09
C THR A 61 -4.45 10.74 11.64
N ALA A 62 -3.75 11.85 11.93
CA ALA A 62 -2.37 11.79 12.38
C ALA A 62 -2.24 10.96 13.67
N ALA A 63 -1.26 10.06 13.68
CA ALA A 63 -1.05 9.13 14.78
C ALA A 63 0.45 8.85 14.96
N PRO A 64 0.93 8.65 16.20
CA PRO A 64 2.28 8.20 16.42
C PRO A 64 2.43 6.73 16.00
N MET A 65 3.56 6.38 15.40
CA MET A 65 3.91 5.02 15.02
C MET A 65 5.39 4.78 15.29
N LEU A 66 5.70 3.85 16.20
CA LEU A 66 7.07 3.56 16.64
C LEU A 66 7.87 4.79 17.11
N GLY A 67 7.18 5.74 17.78
CA GLY A 67 7.80 6.97 18.30
C GLY A 67 7.88 8.13 17.30
N GLU A 68 7.47 7.93 16.04
CA GLU A 68 7.43 8.98 15.02
C GLU A 68 6.00 9.45 14.72
N SER A 69 5.83 10.74 14.43
CA SER A 69 4.54 11.28 14.00
C SER A 69 4.27 10.92 12.53
N ARG A 70 3.10 10.32 12.24
CA ARG A 70 2.67 9.94 10.89
C ARG A 70 1.35 10.62 10.53
N ALA A 71 1.14 10.86 9.24
CA ALA A 71 -0.07 11.51 8.72
C ALA A 71 -1.34 10.67 8.92
N MET A 72 -1.21 9.34 8.93
CA MET A 72 -2.29 8.41 9.22
C MET A 72 -1.75 7.07 9.77
N PRO A 73 -2.56 6.25 10.46
CA PRO A 73 -2.13 4.99 11.07
C PRO A 73 -2.08 3.85 10.04
N VAL A 74 -1.43 4.06 8.90
CA VAL A 74 -1.19 3.03 7.88
C VAL A 74 0.25 3.11 7.39
N ALA A 75 0.72 2.02 6.82
CA ALA A 75 2.03 1.92 6.18
C ALA A 75 1.87 1.15 4.87
N LEU A 76 2.80 1.37 3.93
CA LEU A 76 2.91 0.49 2.77
C LEU A 76 3.57 -0.82 3.22
N ALA A 77 2.82 -1.91 3.06
CA ALA A 77 3.28 -3.26 3.35
C ALA A 77 4.44 -3.67 2.42
N PRO A 78 5.35 -4.56 2.88
CA PRO A 78 6.42 -5.06 2.04
C PRO A 78 5.82 -5.95 0.94
N VAL A 79 6.08 -5.57 -0.31
CA VAL A 79 5.70 -6.36 -1.49
C VAL A 79 6.97 -6.62 -2.30
N GLY A 80 7.22 -7.88 -2.61
CA GLY A 80 8.33 -8.28 -3.46
C GLY A 80 8.09 -7.93 -4.93
N LEU A 81 9.19 -7.80 -5.68
CA LEU A 81 9.19 -7.72 -7.13
C LEU A 81 8.35 -6.58 -7.72
N THR A 82 8.21 -5.44 -7.04
CA THR A 82 7.37 -4.34 -7.54
C THR A 82 7.97 -3.68 -8.79
N GLY A 83 9.30 -3.74 -8.96
CA GLY A 83 9.98 -3.42 -10.22
C GLY A 83 9.45 -4.20 -11.44
N MET A 84 8.91 -5.42 -11.25
CA MET A 84 8.27 -6.19 -12.33
C MET A 84 6.87 -5.66 -12.67
N GLN A 85 6.20 -5.02 -11.73
CA GLN A 85 4.87 -4.42 -11.94
C GLN A 85 4.97 -3.09 -12.69
N ARG A 86 6.00 -2.32 -12.37
CA ARG A 86 6.36 -1.05 -12.97
C ARG A 86 7.84 -0.81 -12.69
N ALA A 87 8.60 -0.40 -13.71
CA ALA A 87 9.99 0.02 -13.52
C ALA A 87 10.11 0.96 -12.31
N ASP A 88 11.15 0.79 -11.49
CA ASP A 88 11.39 1.54 -10.23
C ASP A 88 10.20 1.51 -9.25
N GLY A 89 9.47 0.39 -9.18
CA GLY A 89 8.27 0.25 -8.37
C GLY A 89 8.50 0.60 -6.90
N GLU A 90 9.59 0.09 -6.34
CA GLU A 90 9.96 0.30 -4.93
C GLU A 90 10.29 1.77 -4.65
N ILE A 91 11.12 2.38 -5.51
CA ILE A 91 11.47 3.80 -5.41
C ILE A 91 10.21 4.68 -5.52
N LYS A 92 9.31 4.37 -6.45
CA LYS A 92 8.06 5.13 -6.65
C LYS A 92 7.14 5.01 -5.44
N ALA A 93 7.02 3.82 -4.85
CA ALA A 93 6.25 3.59 -3.63
C ALA A 93 6.86 4.33 -2.43
N ALA A 94 8.18 4.27 -2.26
CA ALA A 94 8.88 4.93 -1.17
C ALA A 94 8.73 6.45 -1.24
N LYS A 95 8.92 7.06 -2.43
CA LYS A 95 8.69 8.50 -2.66
C LYS A 95 7.23 8.90 -2.39
N ALA A 96 6.27 8.06 -2.77
CA ALA A 96 4.86 8.35 -2.52
C ALA A 96 4.51 8.30 -1.03
N ALA A 97 5.04 7.31 -0.30
CA ALA A 97 4.86 7.16 1.14
C ALA A 97 5.50 8.33 1.91
N GLU A 98 6.75 8.68 1.56
CA GLU A 98 7.46 9.81 2.14
C GLU A 98 6.70 11.13 1.92
N LYS A 99 6.29 11.40 0.67
CA LYS A 99 5.52 12.61 0.34
C LYS A 99 4.21 12.70 1.12
N PHE A 100 3.54 11.57 1.35
CA PHE A 100 2.28 11.54 2.10
C PHE A 100 2.50 11.56 3.62
N GLY A 101 3.67 11.14 4.11
CA GLY A 101 4.01 11.07 5.53
C GLY A 101 3.58 9.77 6.21
N VAL A 102 3.61 8.65 5.48
CA VAL A 102 3.38 7.29 6.03
C VAL A 102 4.62 6.41 5.83
N PRO A 103 4.85 5.39 6.67
CA PRO A 103 5.99 4.49 6.49
C PRO A 103 5.89 3.68 5.20
N PHE A 104 7.06 3.41 4.62
CA PHE A 104 7.26 2.40 3.59
C PHE A 104 8.05 1.23 4.18
N THR A 105 7.71 0.00 3.77
CA THR A 105 8.45 -1.21 4.15
C THR A 105 9.02 -1.84 2.89
N LEU A 106 10.35 -1.93 2.80
CA LEU A 106 11.05 -2.62 1.73
C LEU A 106 11.09 -4.13 2.00
N SER A 107 10.84 -4.95 0.98
CA SER A 107 10.94 -6.41 1.09
C SER A 107 12.36 -6.91 0.75
N THR A 108 12.82 -7.99 1.40
CA THR A 108 14.01 -8.76 0.96
C THR A 108 13.92 -9.17 -0.52
N MET A 109 12.71 -9.34 -1.06
CA MET A 109 12.47 -9.72 -2.46
C MET A 109 12.29 -8.51 -3.39
N SER A 110 12.90 -7.36 -3.08
CA SER A 110 12.88 -6.15 -3.92
C SER A 110 13.70 -6.31 -5.21
N ILE A 111 13.30 -5.63 -6.30
CA ILE A 111 14.15 -5.48 -7.49
C ILE A 111 15.20 -4.38 -7.31
N CYS A 112 14.81 -3.24 -6.73
CA CYS A 112 15.75 -2.19 -6.37
C CYS A 112 16.56 -2.60 -5.14
N SER A 113 17.87 -2.29 -5.13
CA SER A 113 18.68 -2.50 -3.92
C SER A 113 18.22 -1.58 -2.79
N ILE A 114 18.60 -1.92 -1.54
CA ILE A 114 18.30 -1.03 -0.41
C ILE A 114 18.99 0.33 -0.59
N GLU A 115 20.18 0.32 -1.20
CA GLU A 115 20.96 1.50 -1.55
C GLU A 115 20.22 2.37 -2.58
N ASP A 116 19.72 1.78 -3.68
CA ASP A 116 18.98 2.52 -4.71
C ASP A 116 17.73 3.21 -4.14
N VAL A 117 17.02 2.54 -3.24
CA VAL A 117 15.85 3.12 -2.57
C VAL A 117 16.28 4.24 -1.63
N ALA A 118 17.32 4.02 -0.82
CA ALA A 118 17.85 5.02 0.10
C ALA A 118 18.36 6.27 -0.62
N GLU A 119 19.06 6.15 -1.75
CA GLU A 119 19.51 7.29 -2.56
C GLU A 119 18.36 8.11 -3.14
N ASN A 120 17.16 7.53 -3.22
CA ASN A 120 15.98 8.13 -3.80
C ASN A 120 14.94 8.60 -2.77
N THR A 121 15.25 8.50 -1.47
CA THR A 121 14.38 8.95 -0.36
C THR A 121 15.20 9.72 0.67
N ASN A 122 14.58 10.60 1.45
CA ASN A 122 15.28 11.33 2.52
C ASN A 122 14.96 10.76 3.91
N ALA A 123 13.76 10.22 4.08
CA ALA A 123 13.32 9.58 5.32
C ALA A 123 13.72 8.10 5.38
N PRO A 124 14.04 7.56 6.57
CA PRO A 124 14.26 6.14 6.74
C PRO A 124 12.97 5.35 6.44
N PHE A 125 13.14 4.14 5.93
CA PHE A 125 12.06 3.19 5.68
C PHE A 125 12.30 1.88 6.46
N TRP A 126 11.24 1.11 6.65
CA TRP A 126 11.33 -0.19 7.31
C TRP A 126 11.84 -1.26 6.36
N PHE A 127 12.42 -2.32 6.91
CA PHE A 127 12.90 -3.46 6.13
C PHE A 127 12.29 -4.75 6.66
N GLN A 128 11.69 -5.54 5.77
CA GLN A 128 11.21 -6.88 6.06
C GLN A 128 12.32 -7.87 5.72
N ILE A 129 12.83 -8.57 6.75
CA ILE A 129 13.84 -9.63 6.63
C ILE A 129 13.20 -10.96 6.21
#